data_AF-A0ABD1SL87-F1
#
_entry.id   AF-A0ABD1SL87-F1
#
_cell.length_a   1.000
_cell.length_b   1.000
_cell.length_c   1.000
_cell.angle_alpha   90.00
_cell.angle_beta   90.00
_cell.angle_gamma   90.00
#
_symmetry.space_group_name_H-M   'P 1'
#
loop_
_entity.id
_entity.type
_entity.pdbx_description
1 polymer ?
#
loop_
_entity_poly.entity_id
_entity_poly.type
_entity_poly.pdbx_seq_one_letter_code
_entity_poly.pdbx_strand_id
1 'polypeptide(L)'
;MDPSAAVRSARVYHKLIPNVVSYENWTVIDGEHIELSEENKQFLKERGHQLQGKAGGAICQLIVQNLTNSVDLGRKISKNKVFRGILTAVSDPRKDGKPAAI
;
A
#
# COMPACT_ATOMS: atom_id res chain seq x y z
N MET A 1 -4.82 -3.88 -7.24
CA MET A 1 -5.13 -3.95 -5.80
C MET A 1 -6.01 -2.76 -5.47
N ASP A 2 -6.99 -2.93 -4.59
CA ASP A 2 -7.66 -1.76 -4.00
C ASP A 2 -6.67 -1.01 -3.08
N PRO A 3 -6.94 0.27 -2.77
CA PRO A 3 -6.03 1.08 -1.96
C PRO A 3 -5.73 0.49 -0.57
N SER A 4 -6.70 -0.21 0.04
CA SER A 4 -6.51 -0.81 1.37
C SER A 4 -5.54 -1.99 1.29
N ALA A 5 -5.76 -2.91 0.34
CA ALA A 5 -4.85 -4.02 0.10
C ALA A 5 -3.42 -3.53 -0.20
N ALA A 6 -3.27 -2.47 -1.01
CA ALA A 6 -1.95 -1.92 -1.35
C ALA A 6 -1.16 -1.44 -0.13
N VAL A 7 -1.83 -0.81 0.84
CA VAL A 7 -1.18 -0.36 2.09
C VAL A 7 -0.94 -1.54 3.05
N ARG A 8 -1.86 -2.49 3.13
CA ARG A 8 -1.79 -3.62 4.08
C ARG A 8 -0.78 -4.68 3.69
N SER A 9 -0.51 -4.89 2.40
CA SER A 9 0.43 -5.93 1.95
C SER A 9 1.79 -5.87 2.64
N ALA A 10 2.33 -7.06 2.92
CA ALA A 10 3.66 -7.22 3.48
C ALA A 10 4.71 -6.67 2.51
N ARG A 11 5.71 -5.99 3.08
CA ARG A 11 6.75 -5.27 2.34
C ARG A 11 8.07 -5.99 2.44
N VAL A 12 8.87 -5.83 1.39
CA VAL A 12 10.21 -6.37 1.26
C VAL A 12 11.17 -5.21 1.03
N TYR A 13 12.30 -5.23 1.71
CA TYR A 13 13.33 -4.19 1.68
C TYR A 13 14.67 -4.82 1.36
N HIS A 14 15.41 -4.22 0.44
CA HIS A 14 16.81 -4.55 0.20
C HIS A 14 17.56 -3.26 -0.08
N LYS A 15 18.79 -3.19 0.41
CA LYS A 15 19.78 -2.21 -0.03
C LYS A 15 21.06 -2.98 -0.32
N LEU A 16 21.90 -2.46 -1.21
CA LEU A 16 23.09 -3.17 -1.67
C LEU A 16 23.98 -3.66 -0.51
N ILE A 17 24.19 -2.82 0.52
CA ILE A 17 24.95 -3.16 1.72
C ILE A 17 24.10 -2.85 2.97
N PRO A 18 23.85 -3.83 3.88
CA PRO A 18 24.25 -5.23 3.77
C PRO A 18 23.40 -5.96 2.72
N ASN A 19 23.99 -6.96 2.06
CA ASN A 19 23.31 -7.75 1.03
C ASN A 19 22.35 -8.78 1.64
N VAL A 20 21.27 -8.29 2.26
CA VAL A 20 20.23 -9.07 2.91
C VAL A 20 18.87 -8.51 2.49
N VAL A 21 17.94 -9.39 2.16
CA VAL A 21 16.55 -9.04 1.91
C VAL A 21 15.79 -9.08 3.23
N SER A 22 15.46 -7.91 3.76
CA SER A 22 14.56 -7.82 4.91
C SER A 22 13.11 -7.95 4.45
N TYR A 23 12.29 -8.67 5.20
CA TYR A 23 10.85 -8.75 4.95
C TYR A 23 10.09 -8.46 6.24
N GLU A 24 8.86 -7.97 6.11
CA GLU A 24 8.01 -7.78 7.27
C GLU A 24 7.60 -9.12 7.87
N ASN A 25 7.77 -9.22 9.18
CA ASN A 25 7.20 -10.21 10.07
C ASN A 25 6.81 -9.42 11.32
N TRP A 26 5.58 -8.95 11.36
CA TRP A 26 5.14 -7.97 12.35
C TRP A 26 3.67 -8.15 12.74
N THR A 27 3.43 -8.38 14.02
CA THR A 27 2.10 -8.21 14.63
C THR A 27 1.91 -6.74 15.01
N VAL A 28 0.97 -6.05 14.37
CA VAL A 28 0.72 -4.62 14.56
C VAL A 28 -0.23 -4.35 15.74
N ILE A 29 -0.50 -3.07 16.02
CA ILE A 29 -1.17 -2.61 17.27
C ILE A 29 -2.57 -3.22 17.44
N ASP A 30 -3.30 -3.45 16.36
CA ASP A 30 -4.64 -4.05 16.38
C ASP A 30 -4.65 -5.59 16.46
N GLY A 31 -3.46 -6.21 16.54
CA GLY A 31 -3.28 -7.66 16.62
C GLY A 31 -3.15 -8.36 15.26
N GLU A 32 -3.29 -7.65 14.13
CA GLU A 32 -3.09 -8.23 12.81
C GLU A 32 -1.62 -8.63 12.59
N HIS A 33 -1.39 -9.86 12.14
CA HIS A 33 -0.06 -10.32 11.77
C HIS A 33 0.18 -10.12 10.28
N ILE A 34 1.13 -9.23 9.95
CA ILE A 34 1.54 -8.94 8.58
C ILE A 34 2.90 -9.58 8.34
N GLU A 35 2.91 -10.59 7.46
CA GLU A 35 4.13 -11.29 7.09
C GLU A 35 4.17 -11.60 5.59
N LEU A 36 5.38 -11.61 5.03
CA LEU A 36 5.60 -12.15 3.69
C LEU A 36 5.12 -13.61 3.64
N SER A 37 4.50 -14.04 2.55
CA SER A 37 4.07 -15.43 2.40
C SER A 37 5.25 -16.40 2.37
N GLU A 38 5.06 -17.63 2.85
CA GLU A 38 6.08 -18.67 2.80
C GLU A 38 6.51 -19.01 1.37
N GLU A 39 5.56 -19.02 0.42
CA GLU A 39 5.84 -19.21 -1.01
C GLU A 39 6.85 -18.17 -1.53
N ASN A 40 6.64 -16.88 -1.21
CA ASN A 40 7.55 -15.82 -1.63
C ASN A 40 8.90 -15.89 -0.90
N LYS A 41 8.93 -16.30 0.38
CA LYS A 41 10.18 -16.55 1.09
C LYS A 41 10.98 -17.67 0.41
N GLN A 42 10.31 -18.76 0.04
CA GLN A 42 10.94 -19.90 -0.61
C GLN A 42 11.48 -19.52 -2.00
N PHE A 43 10.67 -18.81 -2.81
CA PHE A 43 11.08 -18.29 -4.12
C PHE A 43 12.37 -17.47 -4.07
N LEU A 44 12.55 -16.65 -3.03
CA LEU A 44 13.74 -15.83 -2.83
C LEU A 44 14.94 -16.65 -2.37
N LYS A 45 14.73 -17.59 -1.43
CA LYS A 45 15.80 -18.49 -0.93
C LYS A 45 16.37 -19.36 -2.05
N GLU A 46 15.53 -19.89 -2.93
CA GLU A 46 15.95 -20.70 -4.09
C GLU A 46 16.84 -19.93 -5.07
N ARG A 47 16.75 -18.59 -5.07
CA ARG A 47 17.59 -17.70 -5.88
C ARG A 47 18.84 -17.20 -5.15
N GLY A 48 19.13 -17.75 -3.97
CA GLY A 48 20.30 -17.43 -3.17
C GLY A 48 20.17 -16.16 -2.33
N HIS A 49 18.98 -15.58 -2.19
CA HIS A 49 18.79 -14.43 -1.31
C HIS A 49 18.81 -14.86 0.17
N GLN A 50 19.56 -14.12 0.98
CA GLN A 50 19.52 -14.22 2.43
C GLN A 50 18.35 -13.39 2.95
N LEU A 51 17.44 -14.02 3.71
CA LEU A 51 16.24 -13.38 4.23
C LEU A 51 16.36 -13.07 5.72
N GLN A 52 15.85 -11.91 6.14
CA GLN A 52 15.74 -11.53 7.54
C GLN A 52 14.36 -10.96 7.85
N GLY A 53 13.65 -11.58 8.79
CA GLY A 53 12.37 -11.06 9.28
C GLY A 53 12.59 -9.79 10.10
N LYS A 54 11.69 -8.81 9.97
CA LYS A 54 11.77 -7.54 10.67
C LYS A 54 10.40 -7.10 11.18
N ALA A 55 10.33 -6.81 12.48
CA ALA A 55 9.22 -6.13 13.11
C ALA A 55 9.44 -4.61 13.01
N GLY A 56 8.87 -3.99 11.98
CA GLY A 56 8.98 -2.56 11.73
C GLY A 56 9.44 -2.22 10.30
N GLY A 57 9.05 -1.04 9.83
CA GLY A 57 9.30 -0.64 8.44
C GLY A 57 8.72 0.72 8.12
N ALA A 58 8.41 0.94 6.84
CA ALA A 58 7.70 2.12 6.41
C ALA A 58 6.28 2.13 7.00
N ILE A 59 5.71 3.33 7.17
CA ILE A 59 4.31 3.54 7.52
C ILE A 59 3.75 4.48 6.46
N CYS A 60 2.80 4.00 5.66
CA CYS A 60 2.25 4.75 4.53
C CYS A 60 0.94 5.46 4.92
N GLN A 61 0.68 6.63 4.36
CA GLN A 61 -0.66 7.22 4.35
C GLN A 61 -0.99 7.48 2.88
N LEU A 62 -2.10 6.94 2.40
CA LEU A 62 -2.43 6.91 0.98
C LEU A 62 -3.77 7.59 0.76
N ILE A 63 -3.82 8.51 -0.21
CA ILE A 63 -5.07 9.05 -0.76
C ILE A 63 -5.06 8.79 -2.26
N VAL A 64 -6.10 8.12 -2.75
CA VAL A 64 -6.30 7.85 -4.18
C VAL A 64 -7.56 8.56 -4.63
N GLN A 65 -7.47 9.28 -5.73
CA GLN A 65 -8.63 9.83 -6.42
C GLN A 65 -9.02 8.90 -7.57
N ASN A 66 -10.22 8.32 -7.50
CA ASN A 66 -10.81 7.60 -8.62
C ASN A 66 -11.65 8.58 -9.46
N LEU A 67 -11.11 9.02 -10.60
CA LEU A 67 -11.80 9.92 -11.53
C LEU A 67 -12.86 9.15 -12.32
N THR A 68 -14.09 9.65 -12.31
CA THR A 68 -15.15 9.17 -13.20
C THR A 68 -15.17 9.99 -14.49
N ASN A 69 -15.73 9.42 -15.55
CA ASN A 69 -15.91 10.12 -16.83
C ASN A 69 -16.66 11.44 -16.61
N SER A 70 -16.25 12.49 -17.32
CA SER A 70 -16.91 13.79 -17.28
C SER A 70 -18.40 13.62 -17.58
N VAL A 71 -19.27 14.11 -16.69
CA VAL A 71 -20.72 14.14 -16.94
C VAL A 71 -20.98 15.13 -18.07
N ASP A 72 -21.41 14.65 -19.23
CA ASP A 72 -21.80 15.51 -20.35
C ASP A 72 -23.20 16.08 -20.06
N LEU A 73 -23.25 17.25 -19.44
CA LEU A 73 -24.51 17.90 -19.01
C LEU A 73 -25.30 18.54 -20.18
N GLY A 74 -25.02 18.15 -21.42
CA GLY A 74 -25.82 18.51 -22.60
C GLY A 74 -25.93 20.01 -22.93
N ARG A 75 -25.16 20.87 -22.24
CA ARG A 75 -25.16 22.32 -22.46
C ARG A 75 -23.90 22.75 -23.19
N LYS A 76 -24.07 23.53 -24.26
CA LYS A 76 -23.03 24.26 -25.02
C LYS A 76 -22.28 25.28 -24.13
N ILE A 77 -21.61 24.85 -23.07
CA ILE A 77 -20.84 25.71 -22.17
C ILE A 77 -19.45 25.12 -21.97
N SER A 78 -18.50 25.71 -22.69
CA SER A 78 -17.05 25.71 -22.49
C SER A 78 -16.31 24.35 -22.51
N LYS A 79 -15.14 24.34 -23.15
CA LYS A 79 -14.25 23.19 -23.35
C LYS A 79 -13.58 22.64 -22.06
N ASN A 80 -14.08 22.94 -20.87
CA ASN A 80 -13.51 22.47 -19.61
C ASN A 80 -14.29 21.26 -19.09
N LYS A 81 -13.85 20.06 -19.50
CA LYS A 81 -14.33 18.80 -18.91
C LYS A 81 -13.86 18.74 -17.44
N VAL A 82 -14.73 19.12 -16.51
CA VAL A 82 -14.46 18.97 -15.08
C VAL A 82 -14.65 17.49 -14.73
N PHE A 83 -13.57 16.81 -14.36
CA PHE A 83 -13.63 15.45 -13.85
C PHE A 83 -14.02 15.49 -12.37
N ARG A 84 -15.01 14.69 -12.01
CA ARG A 84 -15.39 14.42 -10.61
C ARG A 84 -14.87 13.04 -10.24
N GLY A 85 -14.66 12.79 -8.95
CA GLY A 85 -14.13 11.52 -8.50
C GLY A 85 -14.38 11.28 -7.02
N ILE A 86 -14.15 10.04 -6.59
CA ILE A 86 -14.19 9.64 -5.18
C ILE A 86 -12.77 9.63 -4.64
N LEU A 87 -12.57 10.24 -3.47
CA LEU A 87 -11.33 10.13 -2.72
C LEU A 87 -11.42 8.94 -1.76
N THR A 88 -10.47 8.02 -1.88
CA THR A 88 -10.29 6.91 -0.94
C THR A 88 -9.01 7.17 -0.16
N ALA A 89 -9.14 7.39 1.14
CA ALA A 89 -8.03 7.56 2.06
C ALA A 89 -7.81 6.29 2.89
N VAL A 90 -6.56 5.88 3.06
CA VAL A 90 -6.15 4.69 3.80
C VAL A 90 -5.00 5.05 4.73
N SER A 91 -5.19 4.75 6.01
CA SER A 91 -4.11 4.78 7.00
C SER A 91 -3.53 3.39 7.18
N ASP A 92 -2.20 3.32 7.25
CA ASP A 92 -1.49 2.06 7.46
C ASP A 92 -1.73 1.50 8.88
N PRO A 93 -2.17 0.23 9.01
CA PRO A 93 -2.49 -0.37 10.32
C PRO A 93 -1.27 -0.46 11.24
N ARG A 94 -0.04 -0.39 10.69
CA ARG A 94 1.22 -0.39 11.44
C ARG A 94 1.34 0.75 12.48
N LYS A 95 0.48 1.79 12.41
CA LYS A 95 0.51 2.94 13.33
C LYS A 95 -0.86 3.35 13.88
N ASP A 96 -1.91 2.55 13.70
CA ASP A 96 -3.27 2.85 14.15
C ASP A 96 -3.79 4.25 13.73
N GLY A 97 -3.40 4.70 12.53
CA GLY A 97 -3.90 5.94 11.95
C GLY A 97 -5.35 5.79 11.50
N LYS A 98 -6.10 6.90 11.44
CA LYS A 98 -7.48 6.92 10.95
C LYS A 98 -7.65 8.00 9.88
N PRO A 99 -8.06 7.65 8.66
CA PRO A 99 -8.38 8.65 7.65
C PRO A 99 -9.66 9.41 8.05
N ALA A 100 -9.78 10.65 7.61
CA ALA A 100 -10.95 11.49 7.82
C ALA A 100 -11.27 12.32 6.57
N ALA A 101 -12.53 12.73 6.43
CA ALA A 101 -13.03 13.58 5.34
C ALA A 101 -14.17 14.49 5.85
N ILE A 102 -14.43 15.58 5.11
CA ILE A 102 -15.53 16.54 5.34
C ILE A 102 -16.38 16.60 4.07
#